data_AF-B3P6I4-F1
#
_entry.id   AF-B3P6I4-F1
#
_cell.length_a   1.000
_cell.length_b   1.000
_cell.length_c   1.000
_cell.angle_alpha   90.00
_cell.angle_beta   90.00
_cell.angle_gamma   90.00
#
_symmetry.space_group_name_H-M   'P 1'
#
loop_
_entity.id
_entity.type
_entity.pdbx_description
1 polymer ?
#
loop_
_entity_poly.entity_id
_entity_poly.type
_entity_poly.pdbx_seq_one_letter_code
_entity_poly.pdbx_strand_id
1 'polypeptide(L)'
;MGNAAHVAIIGHWKKSDMLLLNQNIFVQGRKRAKVSHKFHYTQKSDPKVISAVVLTNYDKSTFGAEGSLLEGGPNNIYCSIRLSARNNHDINFNLKIYSNNNVLQ
;
A
#
# COMPACT_ATOMS: atom_id res chain seq x y z
N MET A 1 24.20 6.41 -1.33
CA MET A 1 23.36 6.59 -2.54
C MET A 1 21.92 6.37 -2.13
N GLY A 2 21.14 7.43 -1.93
CA GLY A 2 19.73 7.31 -1.57
C GLY A 2 18.93 6.96 -2.82
N ASN A 3 18.36 5.74 -2.88
CA ASN A 3 17.37 5.42 -3.89
C ASN A 3 16.15 6.32 -3.70
N ALA A 4 15.66 6.92 -4.77
CA ALA A 4 14.41 7.68 -4.74
C ALA A 4 13.26 6.72 -4.38
N ALA A 5 12.76 6.82 -3.15
CA ALA A 5 11.56 6.10 -2.74
C ALA A 5 10.35 6.85 -3.29
N HIS A 6 9.53 6.17 -4.10
CA HIS A 6 8.31 6.76 -4.64
C HIS A 6 7.15 6.52 -3.70
N VAL A 7 6.52 7.59 -3.24
CA VAL A 7 5.41 7.52 -2.30
C VAL A 7 4.11 7.83 -3.03
N ALA A 8 3.17 6.90 -3.02
CA ALA A 8 1.79 7.13 -3.40
C ALA A 8 0.93 7.18 -2.13
N ILE A 9 0.13 8.24 -1.99
CA ILE A 9 -0.80 8.42 -0.88
C ILE A 9 -2.21 8.35 -1.46
N ILE A 10 -3.03 7.45 -0.93
CA ILE A 10 -4.42 7.26 -1.33
C ILE A 10 -5.28 7.67 -0.13
N GLY A 11 -6.10 8.72 -0.30
CA GLY A 11 -6.83 9.36 0.79
C GLY A 11 -6.12 10.57 1.35
N HIS A 12 -6.39 10.92 2.61
CA HIS A 12 -5.87 12.12 3.24
C HIS A 12 -5.13 11.77 4.52
N TRP A 13 -3.80 11.76 4.43
CA TRP A 13 -2.93 11.46 5.57
C TRP A 13 -2.62 12.73 6.36
N LYS A 14 -2.79 12.68 7.67
CA LYS A 14 -2.29 13.69 8.62
C LYS A 14 -1.29 13.08 9.59
N LYS A 15 -0.36 13.89 10.10
CA LYS A 15 0.59 13.47 11.14
C LYS A 15 -0.08 12.97 12.42
N SER A 16 -1.30 13.43 12.71
CA SER A 16 -2.10 13.02 13.87
C SER A 16 -2.82 11.68 13.67
N ASP A 17 -2.83 11.13 12.45
CA ASP A 17 -3.54 9.88 12.17
C ASP A 17 -2.85 8.69 12.85
N MET A 18 -3.66 7.79 13.37
CA MET A 18 -3.21 6.56 14.01
C MET A 18 -2.73 5.56 12.95
N LEU A 19 -1.55 4.97 13.16
CA LEU A 19 -1.04 3.89 12.32
C LEU A 19 -1.77 2.59 12.65
N LEU A 20 -2.51 2.05 11.68
CA LEU A 20 -3.22 0.78 11.80
C LEU A 20 -2.37 -0.43 11.35
N LEU A 21 -1.54 -0.24 10.33
CA LEU A 21 -0.69 -1.29 9.76
C LEU A 21 0.60 -0.69 9.21
N ASN A 22 1.72 -1.40 9.37
CA ASN A 22 2.97 -1.16 8.68
C ASN A 22 3.59 -2.50 8.25
N GLN A 23 3.59 -2.78 6.95
CA GLN A 23 4.00 -4.07 6.40
C GLN A 23 4.93 -3.89 5.20
N ASN A 24 6.06 -4.60 5.22
CA ASN A 24 6.90 -4.74 4.03
C ASN A 24 6.36 -5.89 3.17
N ILE A 25 6.25 -5.64 1.87
CA ILE A 25 5.80 -6.60 0.87
C ILE A 25 6.89 -6.74 -0.18
N PHE A 26 7.46 -7.94 -0.27
CA PHE A 26 8.45 -8.29 -1.26
C PHE A 26 7.95 -9.47 -2.10
N VAL A 27 7.96 -9.32 -3.42
CA VAL A 27 7.71 -10.42 -4.37
C VAL A 27 8.76 -10.34 -5.45
N GLN A 28 9.53 -11.42 -5.58
CA GLN A 28 10.55 -11.52 -6.62
C GLN A 28 9.91 -11.47 -8.01
N GLY A 29 10.48 -10.64 -8.86
CA GLY A 29 10.12 -10.48 -10.26
C GLY A 29 10.41 -11.72 -11.09
N ARG A 30 9.84 -11.74 -12.30
CA ARG A 30 10.06 -12.82 -13.28
C ARG A 30 10.70 -12.24 -14.53
N LYS A 31 11.62 -13.00 -15.15
CA LYS A 31 12.37 -12.53 -16.32
C LYS A 31 11.50 -12.23 -17.54
N ARG A 32 10.46 -13.03 -17.76
CA ARG A 32 9.64 -13.04 -18.98
C ARG A 32 8.17 -12.71 -18.74
N ALA A 33 7.80 -12.36 -17.52
CA ALA A 33 6.41 -12.12 -17.15
C ALA A 33 6.33 -11.01 -16.11
N LYS A 34 5.21 -10.30 -16.11
CA LYS A 34 4.85 -9.41 -15.00
C LYS A 34 4.52 -10.23 -13.76
N VAL A 35 4.71 -9.66 -12.59
CA VAL A 35 4.19 -10.21 -11.33
C VAL A 35 3.11 -9.31 -10.77
N SER A 36 2.12 -9.92 -10.11
CA SER A 36 1.04 -9.21 -9.45
C SER A 36 0.77 -9.88 -8.11
N HIS A 37 0.57 -9.07 -7.09
CA HIS A 37 0.25 -9.49 -5.74
C HIS A 37 -0.93 -8.66 -5.24
N LYS A 38 -1.97 -9.33 -4.75
CA LYS A 38 -3.12 -8.67 -4.14
C LYS A 38 -2.95 -8.74 -2.63
N PHE A 39 -2.89 -7.58 -1.99
CA PHE A 39 -2.86 -7.44 -0.55
C PHE A 39 -4.25 -7.08 -0.05
N HIS A 40 -4.71 -7.76 1.01
CA HIS A 40 -6.00 -7.50 1.62
C HIS A 40 -5.80 -7.16 3.09
N TYR A 41 -6.46 -6.10 3.52
CA TYR A 41 -6.52 -5.67 4.91
C TYR A 41 -7.97 -5.50 5.31
N THR A 42 -8.35 -6.13 6.43
CA THR A 42 -9.64 -5.96 7.08
C THR A 42 -9.40 -5.95 8.58
N GLN A 43 -9.94 -4.96 9.28
CA GLN A 43 -9.86 -4.89 10.73
C GLN A 43 -10.75 -5.96 11.37
N LYS A 44 -10.22 -6.68 12.36
CA LYS A 44 -10.94 -7.74 13.07
C LYS A 44 -11.66 -7.26 14.33
N SER A 45 -11.17 -6.20 14.98
CA SER A 45 -11.71 -5.67 16.24
C SER A 45 -11.59 -4.15 16.29
N ASP A 46 -12.59 -3.49 16.91
CA ASP A 46 -12.73 -2.02 17.01
C ASP A 46 -12.41 -1.29 15.68
N PRO A 47 -13.20 -1.55 14.62
CA PRO A 47 -12.84 -1.11 13.28
C PRO A 47 -12.89 0.42 13.19
N LYS A 48 -11.74 1.03 12.95
CA LYS A 48 -11.61 2.45 12.68
C LYS A 48 -11.63 2.73 11.19
N VAL A 49 -12.17 3.87 10.80
CA VAL A 49 -12.18 4.30 9.42
C VAL A 49 -10.77 4.56 8.94
N ILE A 50 -10.39 3.97 7.82
CA ILE A 50 -9.12 4.26 7.14
C ILE A 50 -9.17 5.72 6.65
N SER A 51 -8.17 6.52 7.01
CA SER A 51 -7.98 7.88 6.50
C SER A 51 -7.08 7.90 5.27
N ALA A 52 -6.03 7.08 5.28
CA ALA A 52 -5.08 7.00 4.19
C ALA A 52 -4.40 5.64 4.09
N VAL A 53 -4.03 5.29 2.86
CA VAL A 53 -3.11 4.20 2.54
C VAL A 53 -1.88 4.82 1.90
N VAL A 54 -0.70 4.54 2.46
CA VAL A 54 0.59 5.03 1.98
C VAL A 54 1.39 3.86 1.43
N LEU A 55 1.71 3.92 0.14
CA LEU A 55 2.52 2.96 -0.59
C LEU A 55 3.88 3.59 -0.86
N THR A 56 4.93 3.05 -0.24
CA THR A 56 6.30 3.46 -0.51
C THR A 56 6.98 2.40 -1.36
N ASN A 57 7.24 2.70 -2.62
CA ASN A 57 7.99 1.84 -3.53
C ASN A 57 9.50 2.05 -3.31
N TYR A 58 10.20 0.96 -3.00
CA TYR A 58 11.66 0.92 -2.85
C TYR A 58 12.37 0.31 -4.06
N ASP A 59 11.65 -0.08 -5.12
CA ASP A 59 12.28 -0.49 -6.36
C ASP A 59 13.10 0.67 -6.94
N LYS A 60 14.24 0.34 -7.55
CA LYS A 60 15.17 1.33 -8.11
C LYS A 60 14.56 2.09 -9.28
N SER A 61 13.53 1.54 -9.92
CA SER A 61 12.82 2.16 -11.04
C SER A 61 11.39 2.50 -10.64
N THR A 62 11.04 3.79 -10.71
CA THR A 62 9.66 4.28 -10.55
C THR A 62 8.67 3.58 -11.47
N PHE A 63 9.14 3.16 -12.64
CA PHE A 63 8.34 2.51 -13.68
C PHE A 63 8.36 0.98 -13.60
N GLY A 64 9.18 0.42 -12.70
CA GLY A 64 9.37 -1.01 -12.51
C GLY A 64 8.22 -1.67 -11.78
N ALA A 65 7.68 -0.99 -10.77
CA ALA A 65 6.56 -1.49 -9.97
C ALA A 65 5.57 -0.37 -9.61
N GLU A 66 4.29 -0.73 -9.55
CA GLU A 66 3.17 0.15 -9.27
C GLU A 66 2.25 -0.46 -8.21
N GLY A 67 1.57 0.40 -7.47
CA GLY A 67 0.55 0.00 -6.51
C GLY A 67 -0.73 0.79 -6.72
N SER A 68 -1.88 0.11 -6.68
CA SER A 68 -3.19 0.71 -6.89
C SER A 68 -4.22 0.14 -5.91
N LEU A 69 -5.08 0.99 -5.37
CA LEU A 69 -6.27 0.56 -4.63
C LEU A 69 -7.23 -0.14 -5.61
N LEU A 70 -7.72 -1.31 -5.22
CA LEU A 70 -8.76 -2.04 -5.96
C LEU A 70 -10.13 -1.76 -5.37
N GLU A 71 -10.27 -1.90 -4.04
CA GLU A 71 -11.54 -1.84 -3.32
C GLU A 71 -11.32 -1.33 -1.89
N GLY A 72 -12.37 -0.79 -1.26
CA GLY A 72 -12.33 -0.24 0.09
C GLY A 72 -11.45 1.01 0.17
N GLY A 73 -10.55 1.07 1.15
CA GLY A 73 -9.61 2.19 1.33
C GLY A 73 -10.18 3.30 2.21
N PRO A 74 -9.90 4.58 1.91
CA PRO A 74 -10.42 5.70 2.70
C PRO A 74 -11.93 5.62 2.92
N ASN A 75 -12.39 6.01 4.11
CA ASN A 75 -13.80 5.90 4.54
C ASN A 75 -14.32 4.47 4.73
N ASN A 76 -13.47 3.45 4.62
CA ASN A 76 -13.82 2.05 4.87
C ASN A 76 -12.97 1.48 6.01
N ILE A 77 -13.35 0.30 6.50
CA ILE A 77 -12.61 -0.43 7.55
C ILE A 77 -11.72 -1.54 6.97
N TYR A 78 -11.73 -1.67 5.64
CA TYR A 78 -11.00 -2.65 4.85
C TYR A 78 -10.41 -1.98 3.60
N CYS A 79 -9.40 -2.60 3.01
CA CYS A 79 -8.92 -2.24 1.68
C CYS A 79 -8.30 -3.44 0.98
N SER A 80 -8.37 -3.44 -0.35
CA SER A 80 -7.60 -4.35 -1.19
C SER A 80 -6.74 -3.57 -2.17
N ILE A 81 -5.46 -3.95 -2.27
CA ILE A 81 -4.45 -3.23 -3.02
C ILE A 81 -3.81 -4.21 -4.00
N ARG A 82 -3.71 -3.82 -5.27
CA ARG A 82 -2.87 -4.52 -6.24
C ARG A 82 -1.49 -3.90 -6.23
N LEU A 83 -0.48 -4.74 -6.06
CA LEU A 83 0.91 -4.40 -6.34
C LEU A 83 1.32 -5.19 -7.58
N SER A 84 1.90 -4.53 -8.56
CA SER A 84 2.36 -5.19 -9.78
C SER A 84 3.70 -4.65 -10.21
N ALA A 85 4.53 -5.53 -10.77
CA ALA A 85 5.81 -5.17 -11.34
C ALA A 85 5.94 -5.68 -12.78
N ARG A 86 6.64 -4.90 -13.61
CA ARG A 86 7.01 -5.28 -14.98
C ARG A 86 7.97 -6.47 -14.95
N ASN A 87 8.19 -7.09 -16.11
CA ASN A 87 9.18 -8.15 -16.21
C ASN A 87 10.58 -7.63 -15.80
N ASN A 88 11.36 -8.48 -15.13
CA ASN A 88 12.66 -8.15 -14.52
C ASN A 88 12.63 -7.13 -13.37
N HIS A 89 11.45 -6.80 -12.82
CA HIS A 89 11.33 -5.94 -11.65
C HIS A 89 10.67 -6.68 -10.48
N ASP A 90 11.15 -6.40 -9.28
CA ASP A 90 10.56 -6.91 -8.04
C ASP A 90 9.41 -6.01 -7.59
N ILE A 91 8.46 -6.58 -6.85
CA ILE A 91 7.58 -5.78 -6.00
C ILE A 91 8.34 -5.59 -4.69
N ASN A 92 8.68 -4.35 -4.35
CA ASN A 92 9.31 -4.02 -3.07
C ASN A 92 8.66 -2.77 -2.49
N PHE A 93 7.63 -2.98 -1.66
CA PHE A 93 6.84 -1.89 -1.09
C PHE A 93 6.84 -1.95 0.43
N ASN A 94 6.83 -0.77 1.05
CA ASN A 94 6.29 -0.61 2.40
C ASN A 94 4.87 -0.06 2.30
N LEU A 95 3.92 -0.79 2.87
CA LEU A 95 2.52 -0.45 2.97
C LEU A 95 2.23 0.04 4.38
N LYS A 96 1.69 1.26 4.49
CA LYS A 96 1.13 1.76 5.75
C LYS A 96 -0.34 2.12 5.58
N ILE A 97 -1.15 1.77 6.57
CA ILE A 97 -2.57 2.10 6.62
C ILE A 97 -2.79 2.93 7.87
N TYR A 98 -3.49 4.06 7.71
CA TYR A 98 -3.75 5.04 8.75
C TYR A 98 -5.25 5.23 8.98
N SER A 99 -5.60 5.68 10.17
CA SER A 99 -6.96 6.08 10.55
C SER A 99 -6.96 7.45 11.20
N ASN A 100 -8.00 8.23 10.92
CA ASN A 100 -8.31 9.47 11.65
C ASN A 100 -9.00 9.22 13.01
N ASN A 101 -9.01 7.96 13.46
CA ASN A 101 -9.64 7.49 14.70
C ASN A 101 -11.18 7.64 14.75
N ASN A 102 -11.82 7.94 13.61
CA ASN A 102 -13.26 7.90 13.52
C ASN A 102 -13.74 6.44 13.45
N VAL A 103 -14.88 6.16 14.07
CA VAL A 103 -15.60 4.89 13.89
C VAL A 103 -16.50 5.02 12.67
N LEU A 104 -16.73 3.92 11.96
CA LEU A 104 -17.68 3.90 10.85
C LEU A 104 -19.08 4.21 11.42
N GLN A 105 -19.73 5.26 10.92
CA GLN A 105 -21.10 5.64 11.32
C GLN A 105 -22.12 4.64 10.80
#